data_AF-A0A0H3CM40-F1
#
_entry.id   AF-A0A0H3CM40-F1
#
_cell.length_a   1.000
_cell.length_b   1.000
_cell.length_c   1.000
_cell.angle_alpha   90.00
_cell.angle_beta   90.00
_cell.angle_gamma   90.00
#
_symmetry.space_group_name_H-M   'P 1'
#
loop_
_entity.id
_entity.type
_entity.pdbx_description
1 polymer ?
#
loop_
_entity_poly.entity_id
_entity_poly.type
_entity_poly.pdbx_seq_one_letter_code
_entity_poly.pdbx_strand_id
1 'polypeptide(L)' 'MAHLPLMGYDPVLTGHVESIGHGIGDNNDETGGLGLPDVEPTFSWVRLAQRVPVRIHIDTLPKGVELVAGLSASVAVGQ' A
#
# COMPACT_ATOMS: atom_id res chain seq x y z
N MET A 1 -2.39 12.56 -13.56
CA MET A 1 -2.44 11.28 -14.29
C MET A 1 -1.51 10.27 -13.65
N ALA A 2 -1.85 8.99 -13.72
CA ALA A 2 -1.09 7.86 -13.19
C ALA A 2 -0.81 6.85 -14.32
N HIS A 3 0.40 6.29 -14.32
CA HIS A 3 0.84 5.24 -15.24
C HIS A 3 1.12 3.97 -14.42
N LEU A 4 0.57 2.84 -14.86
CA LEU A 4 0.65 1.57 -14.14
C LEU A 4 1.20 0.47 -15.07
N PRO A 5 2.53 0.32 -15.18
CA PRO A 5 3.12 -0.89 -15.74
C PRO A 5 2.78 -2.10 -14.87
N LEU A 6 2.20 -3.12 -15.49
CA LEU A 6 1.88 -4.40 -14.86
C LEU A 6 3.06 -5.37 -15.03
N MET A 7 3.37 -6.13 -13.99
CA MET A 7 4.36 -7.21 -14.11
C MET A 7 3.83 -8.29 -15.06
N GLY A 8 4.60 -8.59 -16.11
CA GLY A 8 4.26 -9.63 -17.10
C GLY A 8 3.36 -9.17 -18.26
N TYR A 9 3.05 -7.88 -18.37
CA TYR A 9 2.31 -7.31 -19.49
C TYR A 9 3.10 -6.17 -20.15
N ASP A 10 3.13 -6.15 -21.49
CA ASP A 10 3.74 -5.06 -22.25
C ASP A 10 2.92 -3.76 -22.22
N PRO A 11 1.57 -3.79 -22.28
CA PRO A 11 0.77 -2.56 -22.23
C PRO A 11 0.87 -1.87 -20.88
N VAL A 12 1.19 -0.57 -20.90
CA VAL A 12 1.10 0.30 -19.72
C VAL A 12 -0.33 0.77 -19.55
N LEU A 13 -0.90 0.58 -18.36
CA LEU A 13 -2.23 1.10 -18.04
C LEU A 13 -2.16 2.58 -17.65
N THR A 14 -3.22 3.30 -17.95
CA THR A 14 -3.41 4.70 -17.54
C THR A 14 -4.56 4.81 -16.55
N GLY A 15 -4.43 5.77 -15.64
CA GLY A 15 -5.41 6.00 -14.59
C GLY A 15 -5.26 7.34 -13.90
N HIS A 16 -6.02 7.51 -12.82
CA HIS A 16 -5.92 8.66 -11.94
C HIS A 16 -6.13 8.27 -10.47
N VAL A 17 -5.64 9.11 -9.56
CA VAL A 17 -5.87 8.92 -8.13
C VAL A 17 -7.33 9.24 -7.84
N GLU A 18 -8.07 8.25 -7.38
CA GLU A 18 -9.48 8.40 -6.98
C GLU A 18 -9.56 8.89 -5.53
N SER A 19 -8.74 8.34 -4.64
CA SER A 19 -8.74 8.72 -3.22
C SER A 19 -7.41 8.45 -2.53
N ILE A 20 -7.13 9.24 -1.50
CA ILE A 20 -6.01 9.06 -0.57
C ILE A 20 -6.61 8.88 0.83
N GLY A 21 -6.23 7.81 1.53
CA GLY A 21 -6.66 7.58 2.90
C GLY A 21 -6.08 8.63 3.85
N HIS A 22 -6.91 9.23 4.70
CA HIS A 22 -6.49 10.30 5.61
C HIS A 22 -5.99 9.81 6.99
N GLY A 23 -5.94 8.50 7.22
CA GLY A 23 -5.48 7.93 8.48
C GLY A 23 -5.09 6.46 8.33
N ILE A 24 -4.20 6.01 9.20
CA ILE A 24 -3.72 4.63 9.31
C ILE A 24 -3.75 4.29 10.80
N GLY A 25 -4.34 3.14 11.17
CA GLY A 25 -4.23 2.65 12.54
C GLY A 25 -2.84 2.05 12.76
N ASP A 26 -2.14 2.53 13.79
CA ASP A 26 -0.89 1.93 14.24
C ASP A 26 -1.21 0.84 15.28
N ASN A 27 -0.98 -0.42 14.92
CA ASN A 27 -1.18 -1.54 15.84
C ASN A 27 0.07 -1.84 16.68
N ASN A 28 1.15 -1.06 16.55
CA ASN A 28 2.41 -1.28 17.26
C ASN A 28 2.46 -0.57 18.63
N ASP A 29 1.32 -0.03 19.11
CA ASP A 29 1.21 0.82 20.30
C ASP A 29 0.47 0.12 21.48
N GLU A 30 0.52 -1.21 21.57
CA GLU A 30 -0.01 -1.93 22.74
C GLU A 30 0.92 -1.74 23.95
N THR A 31 0.66 -0.68 24.72
CA THR A 31 1.28 -0.46 26.03
C THR A 31 0.71 -1.46 27.02
N GLY A 32 1.48 -2.52 27.33
CA GLY A 32 1.12 -3.54 28.31
C GLY A 32 0.87 -2.95 29.70
N GLY A 33 -0.38 -3.01 30.17
CA GLY A 33 -0.76 -2.45 31.47
C GLY A 33 -1.56 -3.44 32.29
N LEU A 34 -0.92 -4.33 33.06
CA LEU A 34 -1.59 -5.16 34.09
C LEU A 34 -0.73 -5.54 35.33
N GLY A 35 0.36 -4.84 35.65
CA GLY A 35 0.99 -4.92 36.99
C GLY A 35 1.61 -6.29 37.37
N LEU A 36 2.05 -7.08 36.38
CA LEU A 36 2.81 -8.31 36.58
C LEU A 36 4.32 -8.03 36.53
N PRO A 37 5.17 -8.84 37.21
CA PRO A 37 6.60 -8.59 37.29
C PRO A 37 7.28 -8.60 35.90
N ASP A 38 8.16 -7.62 35.72
CA ASP A 38 8.89 -7.29 34.50
C ASP A 38 9.94 -8.35 34.13
N VAL A 39 9.91 -8.81 32.88
CA VAL A 39 10.93 -9.66 32.26
C VAL A 39 11.32 -9.02 30.93
N GLU A 40 12.47 -8.35 30.89
CA GLU A 40 13.13 -7.84 29.67
C GLU A 40 13.56 -9.04 28.79
N PRO A 41 13.26 -9.11 27.48
CA PRO A 41 14.10 -8.37 26.52
C PRO A 41 13.52 -8.03 25.13
N THR A 42 13.85 -6.81 24.68
CA THR A 42 13.95 -6.31 23.28
C THR A 42 12.97 -5.19 23.00
N PHE A 43 13.42 -3.96 23.25
CA PHE A 43 12.91 -2.81 22.52
C PHE A 43 13.11 -3.05 21.02
N SER A 44 12.05 -3.37 20.29
CA SER A 44 12.05 -3.29 18.83
C SER A 44 12.14 -1.81 18.44
N TRP A 45 13.37 -1.28 18.38
CA TRP A 45 13.68 0.09 17.94
C TRP A 45 13.38 0.33 16.45
N VAL A 46 12.88 -0.70 15.77
CA VAL A 46 12.49 -0.62 14.37
C VAL A 46 11.04 -0.15 14.29
N ARG A 47 10.86 1.11 13.88
CA ARG A 47 9.56 1.61 13.41
C ARG A 47 9.51 1.47 11.90
N LEU A 48 8.51 0.77 11.38
CA LEU A 48 8.25 0.73 9.94
C LEU A 48 7.59 2.03 9.50
N ALA A 49 7.92 2.49 8.30
CA ALA A 49 7.17 3.60 7.70
C ALA A 49 5.71 3.18 7.52
N GLN A 50 4.80 4.00 8.06
CA GLN A 50 3.37 3.81 7.82
C GLN A 50 3.06 4.11 6.35
N ARG A 51 2.27 3.25 5.72
CA ARG A 51 1.90 3.37 4.30
C ARG A 51 0.48 3.91 4.17
N VAL A 52 0.33 5.03 3.48
CA VAL A 52 -0.99 5.64 3.22
C VAL A 52 -1.71 4.87 2.11
N PRO A 53 -2.92 4.36 2.34
CA PRO A 53 -3.72 3.73 1.30
C PRO A 53 -4.04 4.74 0.19
N VAL A 54 -3.73 4.40 -1.06
CA VAL A 54 -4.10 5.18 -2.24
C VAL A 54 -4.91 4.29 -3.15
N ARG A 55 -6.06 4.79 -3.64
CA ARG A 55 -6.89 4.12 -4.64
C ARG A 55 -6.68 4.77 -6.00
N ILE A 56 -6.34 3.95 -6.99
CA ILE A 56 -6.17 4.38 -8.38
C ILE A 56 -7.34 3.82 -9.20
N HIS A 57 -8.04 4.69 -9.92
CA HIS A 57 -9.00 4.31 -10.94
C HIS A 57 -8.26 4.05 -12.25
N ILE A 58 -8.55 2.93 -12.92
CA ILE A 58 -7.97 2.59 -14.23
C ILE A 58 -8.91 3.13 -15.30
N ASP A 59 -8.43 4.07 -16.10
CA ASP A 59 -9.27 4.81 -17.06
C ASP A 59 -9.61 3.98 -18.29
N THR A 60 -8.68 3.13 -18.74
CA THR A 60 -8.86 2.29 -19.92
C THR A 60 -8.10 0.99 -19.77
N LEU A 61 -8.78 -0.12 -20.05
CA LEU A 61 -8.18 -1.46 -20.08
C LEU A 61 -7.93 -1.87 -21.55
N PRO A 62 -6.67 -1.99 -21.99
CA PRO A 62 -6.34 -2.42 -23.34
C PRO A 62 -6.69 -3.89 -23.56
N LYS A 63 -6.96 -4.25 -24.82
CA LYS A 63 -7.29 -5.64 -25.19
C LYS A 63 -6.13 -6.58 -24.83
N GLY A 64 -6.47 -7.75 -24.28
CA GLY A 64 -5.49 -8.77 -23.90
C GLY A 64 -4.90 -8.60 -22.50
N VAL A 65 -5.31 -7.57 -21.74
CA VAL A 65 -4.99 -7.44 -20.32
C VAL A 65 -6.19 -7.92 -19.50
N GLU A 66 -5.95 -8.90 -18.63
CA GLU A 66 -6.94 -9.41 -17.68
C GLU A 66 -6.48 -9.09 -16.26
N LEU A 67 -7.33 -8.39 -15.51
CA LEU A 67 -7.02 -8.00 -14.13
C LEU A 67 -7.62 -9.03 -13.17
N VAL A 68 -6.75 -9.64 -12.38
CA VAL A 68 -7.09 -10.58 -11.31
C VAL A 68 -6.75 -9.95 -9.96
N ALA A 69 -7.60 -10.20 -8.97
CA ALA A 69 -7.33 -9.76 -7.60
C ALA A 69 -6.00 -10.33 -7.10
N GLY A 70 -5.13 -9.46 -6.56
CA GLY A 70 -3.80 -9.83 -6.09
C GLY A 70 -2.66 -9.56 -7.08
N LEU A 71 -2.95 -9.11 -8.31
CA LEU A 71 -1.92 -8.63 -9.24
C LEU A 71 -1.17 -7.43 -8.66
N SER A 72 0.15 -7.44 -8.85
CA SER A 72 1.04 -6.35 -8.44
C SER A 72 1.37 -5.46 -9.63
N ALA A 73 1.34 -4.14 -9.41
CA ALA A 73 1.67 -3.12 -10.39
C ALA A 73 2.62 -2.09 -9.76
N SER A 74 3.52 -1.53 -10.57
CA SER A 74 4.23 -0.31 -10.20
C SER A 74 3.39 0.89 -10.63
N VAL A 75 3.34 1.95 -9.83
CA VAL A 75 2.52 3.14 -10.12
C VAL A 75 3.39 4.40 -10.10
N ALA A 76 3.35 5.17 -11.19
CA ALA A 76 3.99 6.48 -11.28
C ALA A 76 2.93 7.58 -11.43
N VAL A 77 2.98 8.60 -10.58
CA VAL A 77 2.03 9.73 -10.56
C VAL A 77 2.79 11.04 -10.83
N GLY A 78 2.25 11.90 -11.69
CA GLY A 78 2.78 13.26 -11.88
C GLY A 78 3.95 13.40 -12.87
N GLN A 79 4.17 12.42 -13.74
CA GLN A 79 4.90 12.64 -15.00
C GLN A 79 4.00 13.38 -15.98
#